data_AF-A0A067Q876-F1
#
_entry.id   AF-A0A067Q876-F1
#
_cell.length_a   1.000
_cell.length_b   1.000
_cell.length_c   1.000
_cell.angle_alpha   90.00
_cell.angle_beta   90.00
_cell.angle_gamma   90.00
#
_symmetry.space_group_name_H-M   'P 1'
#
loop_
_entity.id
_entity.type
_entity.pdbx_description
1 polymer ?
#
loop_
_entity_poly.entity_id
_entity_poly.type
_entity_poly.pdbx_seq_one_letter_code
_entity_poly.pdbx_strand_id
1 'polypeptide(L)'
;PFKSFYTEKLTSNSGLLAVYEPTVPPNTTTDFSAKSQVHGANIKSIIYDILPAALANKRRPFLGGSKLGEDDFHVGGWLARIVSMIPSAHKDTDSIKVLKDEFGGEAPESVVRYWNTWCGQESWEVVYAEGLH
;
A
#
# COMPACT_ATOMS: atom_id res chain seq x y z
N PRO A 1 -8.43 -21.05 -27.76
CA PRO A 1 -8.85 -20.69 -26.37
C PRO A 1 -8.17 -19.43 -25.81
N PHE A 2 -6.86 -19.24 -25.98
CA PHE A 2 -6.14 -18.10 -25.36
C PHE A 2 -6.22 -16.77 -26.11
N LYS A 3 -6.73 -16.75 -27.35
CA LYS A 3 -6.76 -15.54 -28.18
C LYS A 3 -7.62 -14.43 -27.57
N SER A 4 -8.83 -14.75 -27.09
CA SER A 4 -9.72 -13.78 -26.44
C SER A 4 -9.10 -13.24 -25.16
N PHE A 5 -8.61 -14.12 -24.28
CA PHE A 5 -7.92 -13.74 -23.05
C PHE A 5 -6.69 -12.85 -23.33
N TYR A 6 -5.87 -13.20 -24.32
CA TYR A 6 -4.71 -12.41 -24.71
C TYR A 6 -5.09 -11.02 -25.23
N THR A 7 -6.11 -10.94 -26.09
CA THR A 7 -6.64 -9.66 -26.60
C THR A 7 -7.19 -8.79 -25.47
N GLU A 8 -7.96 -9.36 -24.54
CA GLU A 8 -8.47 -8.65 -23.36
C GLU A 8 -7.34 -8.13 -22.47
N LYS A 9 -6.29 -8.95 -22.23
CA LYS A 9 -5.12 -8.53 -21.45
C LYS A 9 -4.34 -7.42 -22.12
N LEU A 10 -4.15 -7.48 -23.44
CA LEU A 10 -3.53 -6.40 -24.21
C LEU A 10 -4.31 -5.09 -24.07
N THR A 11 -5.64 -5.14 -24.24
CA THR A 11 -6.49 -3.95 -24.09
C THR A 11 -6.44 -3.42 -22.66
N SER A 12 -6.58 -4.27 -21.65
CA SER A 12 -6.52 -3.87 -20.23
C SER A 12 -5.19 -3.26 -19.83
N ASN A 13 -4.07 -3.76 -20.38
CA ASN A 13 -2.72 -3.29 -20.05
C ASN A 13 -2.21 -2.19 -20.98
N SER A 14 -3.00 -1.80 -21.99
CA SER A 14 -2.59 -0.89 -23.06
C SER A 14 -2.03 0.44 -22.56
N GLY A 15 -2.60 1.02 -21.49
CA GLY A 15 -2.08 2.25 -20.89
C GLY A 15 -0.70 2.09 -20.24
N LEU A 16 -0.39 0.92 -19.68
CA LEU A 16 0.92 0.60 -19.11
C LEU A 16 1.94 0.29 -20.21
N LEU A 17 1.52 -0.48 -21.22
CA LEU A 17 2.34 -0.79 -22.40
C LEU A 17 2.74 0.47 -23.16
N ALA A 18 1.80 1.42 -23.29
CA ALA A 18 2.03 2.71 -23.91
C ALA A 18 3.21 3.48 -23.28
N VAL A 19 3.47 3.36 -21.97
CA VAL A 19 4.63 4.02 -21.32
C VAL A 19 5.98 3.53 -21.88
N TYR A 20 6.02 2.30 -22.39
CA TYR A 20 7.23 1.64 -22.90
C TYR A 20 7.31 1.58 -24.43
N GLU A 21 6.23 1.94 -25.13
CA GLU A 21 6.19 1.95 -26.59
C GLU A 21 6.69 3.29 -27.15
N PRO A 22 7.45 3.29 -28.26
CA PRO A 22 7.97 4.52 -28.87
C PRO A 22 6.89 5.37 -29.58
N THR A 23 5.62 4.98 -29.48
CA THR A 23 4.47 5.54 -30.20
C THR A 23 3.67 6.56 -29.38
N VAL A 24 3.99 6.72 -28.09
CA VAL A 24 3.31 7.71 -27.23
C VAL A 24 3.85 9.13 -27.41
N PRO A 25 3.04 10.15 -27.08
CA PRO A 25 3.50 11.54 -27.07
C PRO A 25 4.83 11.70 -26.30
N PRO A 26 5.74 12.59 -26.74
CA PRO A 26 7.11 12.68 -26.22
C PRO A 26 7.24 12.87 -24.69
N ASN A 27 6.21 13.42 -24.06
CA ASN A 27 6.15 13.66 -22.62
C ASN A 27 5.52 12.52 -21.82
N THR A 28 4.95 11.48 -22.44
CA THR A 28 4.12 10.48 -21.74
C THR A 28 4.91 9.72 -20.68
N THR A 29 6.12 9.25 -20.99
CA THR A 29 6.98 8.54 -20.05
C THR A 29 7.48 9.46 -18.94
N THR A 30 7.85 10.70 -19.27
CA THR A 30 8.30 11.70 -18.30
C THR A 30 7.17 12.12 -17.35
N ASP A 31 5.98 12.40 -17.87
CA ASP A 31 4.81 12.78 -17.09
C ASP A 31 4.32 11.63 -16.21
N PHE A 32 4.34 10.39 -16.73
CA PHE A 32 4.04 9.20 -15.94
C PHE A 32 5.04 9.04 -14.79
N SER A 33 6.34 9.19 -15.07
CA SER A 33 7.40 9.09 -14.06
C SER A 33 7.27 10.17 -13.00
N ALA A 34 6.99 11.41 -13.39
CA ALA A 34 6.75 12.52 -12.47
C ALA A 34 5.53 12.26 -11.57
N LYS A 35 4.42 11.79 -12.14
CA LYS A 35 3.22 11.41 -11.38
C LYS A 35 3.50 10.25 -10.42
N SER A 36 4.30 9.27 -10.84
CA SER A 36 4.70 8.13 -9.99
C SER A 36 5.52 8.60 -8.79
N GLN A 37 6.48 9.50 -8.99
CA GLN A 37 7.27 10.09 -7.91
C GLN A 37 6.41 10.90 -6.93
N VAL A 38 5.48 11.71 -7.44
CA VAL A 38 4.50 12.44 -6.60
C VAL A 38 3.63 11.48 -5.81
N HIS A 39 3.18 10.38 -6.44
CA HIS A 39 2.40 9.36 -5.76
C HIS A 39 3.18 8.70 -4.62
N GLY A 40 4.44 8.32 -4.85
CA GLY A 40 5.33 7.80 -3.81
C GLY A 40 5.54 8.78 -2.65
N ALA A 41 5.73 10.07 -2.95
CA ALA A 41 5.83 11.12 -1.93
C ALA A 41 4.53 11.25 -1.12
N ASN A 42 3.37 11.15 -1.76
CA ASN A 42 2.07 11.18 -1.09
C ASN A 42 1.86 9.95 -0.18
N ILE A 43 2.25 8.75 -0.62
CA ILE A 43 2.21 7.55 0.23
C ILE A 43 3.08 7.75 1.47
N LYS A 44 4.30 8.26 1.29
CA LYS A 44 5.20 8.59 2.41
C LYS A 44 4.53 9.58 3.36
N SER A 45 3.94 10.66 2.87
CA SER A 45 3.28 11.65 3.73
C SER A 45 2.08 11.07 4.48
N ILE A 46 1.29 10.19 3.83
CA ILE A 46 0.20 9.48 4.52
C ILE A 46 0.73 8.66 5.70
N ILE A 47 1.80 7.90 5.50
CA ILE A 47 2.34 6.98 6.52
C ILE A 47 3.10 7.73 7.62
N TYR A 48 3.85 8.78 7.29
CA TYR A 48 4.77 9.44 8.22
C TYR A 48 4.25 10.73 8.83
N ASP A 49 3.23 11.36 8.23
CA ASP A 49 2.67 12.63 8.72
C ASP A 49 1.18 12.48 9.08
N ILE A 50 0.35 12.09 8.11
CA ILE A 50 -1.12 12.18 8.23
C ILE A 50 -1.68 11.10 9.16
N LEU A 51 -1.33 9.83 8.93
CA LEU A 51 -1.80 8.70 9.74
C LEU A 51 -1.33 8.82 11.20
N PRO A 52 -0.05 9.12 11.49
CA PRO A 52 0.40 9.38 12.85
C PRO A 52 -0.40 10.48 13.54
N ALA A 53 -0.68 11.59 12.86
CA ALA A 53 -1.48 12.68 13.41
C ALA A 53 -2.93 12.25 13.70
N ALA A 54 -3.53 11.46 12.81
CA ALA A 54 -4.86 10.89 13.01
C ALA A 54 -4.92 9.93 14.22
N LEU A 55 -3.82 9.23 14.49
CA LEU A 55 -3.67 8.29 15.61
C LEU A 55 -3.25 8.97 16.92
N ALA A 56 -2.61 10.14 16.88
CA ALA A 56 -1.97 10.79 18.04
C ALA A 56 -2.94 11.10 19.19
N ASN A 57 -4.23 11.32 18.88
CA ASN A 57 -5.26 11.62 19.87
C ASN A 57 -6.13 10.41 20.24
N LYS A 58 -5.81 9.23 19.73
CA LYS A 58 -6.59 8.01 19.95
C LYS A 58 -5.93 7.19 21.06
N ARG A 59 -6.61 7.11 22.21
CA ARG A 59 -6.30 6.11 23.26
C ARG A 59 -6.71 4.68 22.89
N ARG A 60 -7.43 4.53 21.77
CA ARG A 60 -8.01 3.28 21.32
C ARG A 60 -7.22 2.75 20.12
N PRO A 61 -7.23 1.43 19.89
CA PRO A 61 -6.28 0.82 18.98
C PRO A 61 -6.64 0.95 17.50
N PHE A 62 -7.83 1.45 17.17
CA PHE A 62 -8.33 1.67 15.80
C PHE A 62 -8.72 3.13 15.53
N LEU A 63 -8.83 3.50 14.25
CA LEU A 63 -9.19 4.86 13.82
C LEU A 63 -10.59 5.27 14.30
N GLY A 64 -11.55 4.34 14.16
CA GLY A 64 -12.93 4.49 14.60
C GLY A 64 -13.15 4.33 16.11
N GLY A 65 -12.14 3.86 16.86
CA GLY A 65 -12.23 3.69 18.31
C GLY A 65 -11.78 2.30 18.79
N SER A 66 -12.59 1.65 19.63
CA SER A 66 -12.20 0.39 20.30
C SER A 66 -12.41 -0.86 19.46
N LYS A 67 -13.17 -0.75 18.38
CA LYS A 67 -13.49 -1.86 17.49
C LYS A 67 -13.05 -1.49 16.09
N LEU A 68 -12.68 -2.52 15.33
CA LEU A 68 -12.41 -2.44 13.91
C LEU A 68 -13.63 -1.82 13.20
N GLY A 69 -13.41 -0.78 12.40
CA GLY A 69 -14.44 -0.12 11.62
C GLY A 69 -14.09 -0.02 10.13
N GLU A 70 -15.01 0.57 9.36
CA GLU A 70 -14.83 0.84 7.92
C GLU A 70 -13.54 1.61 7.62
N ASP A 71 -13.24 2.64 8.42
CA ASP A 71 -12.00 3.42 8.32
C ASP A 71 -10.75 2.54 8.37
N ASP A 72 -10.77 1.50 9.22
CA ASP A 72 -9.65 0.59 9.37
C ASP A 72 -9.53 -0.39 8.20
N PHE A 73 -10.65 -0.83 7.62
CA PHE A 73 -10.62 -1.65 6.41
C PHE A 73 -10.01 -0.91 5.23
N HIS A 74 -10.24 0.39 5.11
CA HIS A 74 -9.58 1.21 4.11
C HIS A 74 -8.11 1.44 4.44
N VAL A 75 -7.80 1.98 5.62
CA VAL A 75 -6.43 2.39 5.95
C VAL A 75 -5.52 1.18 6.21
N GLY A 76 -5.94 0.24 7.06
CA GLY A 76 -5.20 -0.98 7.37
C GLY A 76 -5.01 -1.88 6.15
N GLY A 77 -6.06 -2.05 5.33
CA GLY A 77 -5.98 -2.82 4.09
C GLY A 77 -4.99 -2.23 3.07
N TRP A 78 -5.03 -0.91 2.84
CA TRP A 78 -4.06 -0.26 1.96
C TRP A 78 -2.65 -0.26 2.52
N LEU A 79 -2.48 -0.04 3.83
CA LEU A 79 -1.18 -0.12 4.49
C LEU A 79 -0.57 -1.52 4.33
N ALA A 80 -1.38 -2.57 4.51
CA ALA A 80 -0.93 -3.94 4.32
C ALA A 80 -0.48 -4.22 2.89
N ARG A 81 -1.21 -3.69 1.91
CA ARG A 81 -0.83 -3.79 0.50
C ARG A 81 0.45 -3.01 0.16
N ILE A 82 0.64 -1.84 0.74
CA ILE A 82 1.89 -1.07 0.53
C ILE A 82 3.07 -1.85 1.09
N VAL A 83 2.96 -2.34 2.33
CA VAL A 83 4.00 -3.15 2.98
C VAL A 83 4.31 -4.39 2.13
N SER A 84 3.29 -5.12 1.65
CA SER A 84 3.49 -6.34 0.87
C SER A 84 4.17 -6.16 -0.48
N MET A 85 4.13 -4.94 -1.04
CA MET A 85 4.77 -4.64 -2.32
C MET A 85 6.28 -4.37 -2.17
N ILE A 86 6.78 -4.22 -0.95
CA ILE A 86 8.20 -4.00 -0.68
C ILE A 86 8.90 -5.37 -0.65
N PRO A 87 9.95 -5.60 -1.46
CA PRO A 87 10.54 -6.94 -1.64
C PRO A 87 11.03 -7.64 -0.36
N SER A 88 11.37 -6.90 0.69
CA SER A 88 11.82 -7.42 1.99
C SER A 88 10.67 -7.76 2.96
N ALA A 89 9.41 -7.59 2.56
CA ALA A 89 8.26 -7.79 3.44
C ALA A 89 7.99 -9.26 3.77
N HIS A 90 7.64 -9.51 5.02
CA HIS A 90 7.16 -10.81 5.53
C HIS A 90 5.68 -10.69 5.96
N LYS A 91 5.03 -11.80 6.34
CA LYS A 91 3.60 -11.79 6.74
C LYS A 91 3.35 -11.42 8.20
N ASP A 92 4.41 -11.14 8.96
CA ASP A 92 4.34 -10.93 10.39
C ASP A 92 4.21 -9.45 10.79
N THR A 93 4.08 -9.20 12.08
CA THR A 93 4.02 -7.85 12.66
C THR A 93 5.30 -7.03 12.42
N ASP A 94 6.41 -7.68 12.11
CA ASP A 94 7.69 -7.02 11.85
C ASP A 94 7.79 -6.48 10.42
N SER A 95 6.92 -6.91 9.52
CA SER A 95 6.87 -6.46 8.13
C SER A 95 6.73 -4.94 7.97
N ILE A 96 6.12 -4.23 8.92
CA ILE A 96 6.06 -2.75 8.89
C ILE A 96 7.45 -2.09 8.90
N LYS A 97 8.49 -2.79 9.37
CA LYS A 97 9.87 -2.30 9.43
C LYS A 97 10.49 -2.09 8.04
N VAL A 98 9.96 -2.75 7.00
CA VAL A 98 10.47 -2.63 5.62
C VAL A 98 10.21 -1.26 5.00
N LEU A 99 9.29 -0.47 5.59
CA LEU A 99 9.07 0.91 5.20
C LEU A 99 10.34 1.76 5.27
N LYS A 100 11.31 1.40 6.12
CA LYS A 100 12.60 2.08 6.18
C LYS A 100 13.40 1.93 4.88
N ASP A 101 13.30 0.78 4.22
CA ASP A 101 14.06 0.46 3.01
C ASP A 101 13.53 1.27 1.83
N GLU A 102 12.20 1.47 1.79
CA GLU A 102 11.52 2.23 0.73
C GLU A 102 11.52 3.75 0.97
N PHE A 103 11.26 4.18 2.21
CA PHE A 103 11.01 5.59 2.53
C PHE A 103 12.13 6.27 3.33
N GLY A 104 13.16 5.53 3.73
CA GLY A 104 14.38 6.05 4.37
C GLY A 104 14.23 6.44 5.84
N GLY A 105 13.20 5.97 6.54
CA GLY A 105 13.00 6.25 7.97
C GLY A 105 12.18 5.16 8.67
N GLU A 106 12.35 5.01 9.99
CA GLU A 106 11.56 4.06 10.76
C GLU A 106 10.08 4.46 10.81
N ALA A 107 9.19 3.47 10.72
CA ALA A 107 7.76 3.71 10.84
C ALA A 107 7.43 4.37 12.21
N PRO A 108 6.60 5.44 12.25
CA PRO A 108 6.24 6.09 13.50
C PRO A 108 5.60 5.12 14.50
N GLU A 109 5.90 5.24 15.80
CA GLU A 109 5.42 4.31 16.83
C GLU A 109 3.89 4.16 16.86
N SER A 110 3.15 5.23 16.56
CA SER A 110 1.69 5.18 16.45
C SER A 110 1.21 4.27 15.33
N VAL A 111 1.90 4.30 14.18
CA VAL A 111 1.63 3.44 13.03
C VAL A 111 2.05 2.01 13.32
N VAL A 112 3.18 1.79 13.98
CA VAL A 112 3.61 0.44 14.41
C VAL A 112 2.58 -0.18 15.36
N ARG A 113 2.08 0.57 16.34
CA ARG A 113 1.04 0.09 17.25
C ARG A 113 -0.27 -0.22 16.51
N TYR A 114 -0.65 0.63 15.56
CA TYR A 114 -1.82 0.41 14.72
C TYR A 114 -1.68 -0.87 13.89
N TRP A 115 -0.53 -1.03 13.22
CA TRP A 115 -0.17 -2.22 12.45
C TRP A 115 -0.26 -3.49 13.28
N ASN A 116 0.36 -3.51 14.46
CA ASN A 116 0.34 -4.67 15.34
C ASN A 116 -1.08 -5.04 15.79
N THR A 117 -1.93 -4.03 16.01
CA THR A 117 -3.34 -4.28 16.35
C THR A 117 -4.09 -4.90 15.16
N TRP A 118 -3.86 -4.36 13.96
CA TRP A 118 -4.49 -4.81 12.72
C TRP A 118 -4.09 -6.26 12.37
N CYS A 119 -2.79 -6.57 12.38
CA CYS A 119 -2.29 -7.92 12.12
C CYS A 119 -2.65 -8.92 13.24
N GLY A 120 -2.85 -8.44 14.47
CA GLY A 120 -3.23 -9.29 15.59
C GLY A 120 -4.70 -9.74 15.59
N GLN A 121 -5.53 -9.32 14.63
CA GLN A 121 -6.92 -9.75 14.55
C GLN A 121 -7.03 -11.19 14.01
N GLU A 122 -7.93 -12.01 14.57
CA GLU A 122 -8.16 -13.37 14.06
C GLU A 122 -8.54 -13.40 12.56
N SER A 123 -9.26 -12.37 12.10
CA SER A 123 -9.63 -12.20 10.69
C SER A 123 -8.44 -11.99 9.76
N TRP A 124 -7.31 -11.49 10.26
CA TRP A 124 -6.10 -11.26 9.46
C TRP A 124 -5.56 -12.59 8.92
N GLU A 125 -5.46 -13.59 9.79
CA GLU A 125 -4.99 -14.94 9.44
C GLU A 125 -5.92 -15.63 8.43
N VAL A 126 -7.20 -15.25 8.38
CA VAL A 126 -8.16 -15.77 7.40
C VAL A 126 -8.01 -15.08 6.05
N VAL A 127 -7.96 -13.74 6.04
CA VAL A 127 -7.97 -12.94 4.80
C VAL A 127 -6.62 -13.00 4.07
N TYR A 128 -5.52 -13.10 4.81
CA TYR A 128 -4.17 -13.04 4.25
C TYR A 128 -3.39 -14.36 4.35
N ALA A 129 -4.11 -15.46 4.64
CA ALA A 129 -3.56 -16.81 4.78
C ALA A 129 -2.63 -17.19 3.62
N GLU A 130 -3.12 -17.01 2.40
CA GLU A 130 -2.42 -17.44 1.18
C GLU A 130 -1.37 -16.43 0.72
N GLY A 131 -1.52 -15.16 1.08
CA GLY A 131 -0.66 -14.09 0.60
C GLY A 131 -1.33 -12.75 0.80
N LEU A 132 -0.52 -11.69 0.78
CA LEU A 132 -1.09 -10.36 0.58
C LEU A 132 -1.42 -10.12 -0.90
N HIS A 133 -0.88 -10.91 -1.84
CA HIS A 133 -1.35 -11.23 -3.19
C HIS A 133 -0.73 -12.53 -3.68
#